data_AF-A0A2W7QNN4-F1
#
_entry.id   AF-A0A2W7QNN4-F1
#
_cell.length_a   1.000
_cell.length_b   1.000
_cell.length_c   1.000
_cell.angle_alpha   90.00
_cell.angle_beta   90.00
_cell.angle_gamma   90.00
#
_symmetry.space_group_name_H-M   'P 1'
#
loop_
_entity.id
_entity.type
_entity.pdbx_description
1 polymer ?
#
loop_
_entity_poly.entity_id
_entity_poly.type
_entity_poly.pdbx_seq_one_letter_code
_entity_poly.pdbx_strand_id
1 'polypeptide(L)' 'MPGFEVSEEVYYTVLGWLILFAGFLLLLHKILNPKKEDEGHFGKAAYYQMTILAIGLVIAGLIMILKN' A
#
# COMPACT_ATOMS: atom_id res chain seq x y z
N MET A 1 -1.49 -34.51 3.79
CA MET A 1 -2.26 -33.32 4.19
C MET A 1 -2.90 -32.80 2.92
N PRO A 2 -4.23 -32.68 2.81
CA PRO A 2 -4.84 -32.23 1.58
C PRO A 2 -4.32 -30.81 1.30
N GLY A 3 -3.63 -30.65 0.17
CA GLY A 3 -3.15 -29.37 -0.29
C GLY A 3 -4.36 -28.48 -0.53
N PHE A 4 -4.46 -27.40 0.23
CA PHE A 4 -5.44 -26.35 0.00
C PHE A 4 -5.12 -25.75 -1.38
N GLU A 5 -5.80 -26.21 -2.42
CA GLU A 5 -5.88 -25.50 -3.70
C GLU A 5 -6.72 -24.24 -3.43
N VAL A 6 -6.04 -23.19 -2.99
CA VAL A 6 -6.64 -21.86 -2.90
C VAL A 6 -6.95 -21.46 -4.34
N SER A 7 -8.23 -21.24 -4.66
CA SER A 7 -8.60 -20.79 -5.99
C SER A 7 -7.86 -19.49 -6.32
N GLU A 8 -7.46 -19.33 -7.58
CA GLU A 8 -6.73 -18.13 -8.02
C GLU A 8 -7.47 -16.84 -7.64
N GLU A 9 -8.80 -16.88 -7.69
CA GLU A 9 -9.69 -15.81 -7.25
C GLU A 9 -9.51 -15.45 -5.77
N VAL A 10 -9.46 -16.44 -4.87
CA VAL A 10 -9.20 -16.19 -3.44
C VAL A 10 -7.78 -15.67 -3.23
N TYR A 11 -6.80 -16.16 -4.00
CA TYR A 11 -5.43 -15.66 -3.94
C TYR A 11 -5.35 -14.16 -4.31
N TYR A 12 -5.94 -13.74 -5.42
CA TYR A 12 -5.91 -12.33 -5.83
C TYR A 12 -6.71 -11.42 -4.90
N THR A 13 -7.81 -11.93 -4.32
CA THR A 13 -8.55 -11.19 -3.28
C THR A 13 -7.67 -10.94 -2.06
N VAL A 14 -7.03 -11.99 -1.53
CA VAL A 14 -6.17 -11.89 -0.34
C VAL A 14 -4.95 -11.01 -0.62
N LEU A 15 -4.34 -11.14 -1.79
CA LEU A 15 -3.23 -10.29 -2.23
C LEU A 15 -3.66 -8.81 -2.33
N GLY A 16 -4.85 -8.54 -2.89
CA GLY A 16 -5.41 -7.20 -2.96
C GLY A 16 -5.60 -6.57 -1.58
N TRP A 17 -6.12 -7.32 -0.61
CA TRP A 17 -6.25 -6.87 0.78
C TRP A 17 -4.89 -6.58 1.45
N LEU A 18 -3.88 -7.42 1.22
CA LEU A 18 -2.53 -7.21 1.76
C LEU A 18 -1.89 -5.92 1.20
N ILE A 19 -2.03 -5.70 -0.11
CA ILE A 19 -1.50 -4.49 -0.78
C ILE A 19 -2.22 -3.24 -0.26
N LEU A 20 -3.55 -3.30 -0.15
CA LEU A 20 -4.35 -2.20 0.38
C LEU A 20 -3.96 -1.86 1.83
N PHE A 21 -3.79 -2.88 2.66
CA PHE A 21 -3.37 -2.72 4.05
C PHE A 21 -1.97 -2.11 4.16
N ALA A 22 -1.01 -2.57 3.35
CA ALA A 22 0.34 -2.00 3.31
C ALA A 22 0.33 -0.51 2.91
N GLY A 23 -0.44 -0.16 1.87
CA GLY A 23 -0.61 1.24 1.46
C GLY A 23 -1.21 2.10 2.57
N PHE A 24 -2.23 1.59 3.27
CA PHE A 24 -2.85 2.28 4.40
C PHE A 24 -1.87 2.47 5.57
N LEU A 25 -1.08 1.45 5.91
CA LEU A 25 -0.07 1.54 6.96
C LEU A 25 1.00 2.58 6.65
N LEU A 26 1.43 2.69 5.39
CA LEU A 26 2.39 3.73 4.98
C LEU A 26 1.81 5.14 5.13
N LEU A 27 0.53 5.33 4.78
CA LEU A 27 -0.17 6.59 5.00
C LEU A 27 -0.35 6.90 6.48
N LEU A 28 -0.73 5.90 7.28
CA LEU A 28 -0.90 6.05 8.73
C LEU A 28 0.43 6.39 9.40
N HIS A 29 1.51 5.70 9.04
CA HIS A 29 2.86 5.98 9.53
C HIS A 29 3.26 7.44 9.24
N LYS A 30 2.92 7.95 8.06
CA LYS A 30 3.16 9.34 7.67
C LYS A 30 2.33 10.33 8.49
N ILE A 31 1.06 10.03 8.76
CA ILE A 31 0.18 10.89 9.57
C ILE A 31 0.66 10.92 11.03
N LEU A 32 1.10 9.78 11.57
CA LEU A 32 1.58 9.66 12.94
C LEU A 32 3.00 10.20 13.12
N ASN A 33 3.85 10.10 12.10
CA ASN A 33 5.19 10.67 12.04
C ASN A 33 5.28 11.67 10.90
N PRO A 34 4.63 12.85 11.01
CA PRO A 34 4.86 13.93 10.08
C PRO A 34 6.30 14.38 10.32
N LYS A 35 7.25 13.89 9.51
CA LYS A 35 8.62 14.39 9.54
C LYS A 35 8.53 15.92 9.45
N LYS A 36 9.02 16.61 10.48
CA LYS A 36 9.35 18.02 10.34
C LYS A 36 10.32 18.08 9.17
N GLU A 37 9.91 18.81 8.13
CA GLU A 37 10.67 18.93 6.89
C GLU A 37 12.10 19.32 7.24
N ASP A 38 13.06 18.39 7.18
CA ASP A 38 14.47 18.79 7.19
C ASP A 38 14.67 19.66 5.95
N GLU A 39 15.14 20.88 6.19
CA GLU A 39 15.24 22.04 5.28
C GLU A 39 16.25 21.83 4.13
N GLY A 40 16.50 20.59 3.72
CA GLY A 40 17.28 20.23 2.52
C GLY A 40 16.35 19.78 1.40
N HIS A 41 16.58 20.29 0.18
CA HIS A 41 15.75 20.02 -1.01
C HIS A 41 15.47 18.52 -1.34
N PHE A 42 16.26 17.59 -0.79
CA PHE A 42 16.08 16.14 -0.97
C PHE A 42 14.99 15.51 -0.07
N GLY A 43 14.72 16.08 1.11
CA GLY A 43 13.74 15.54 2.06
C GLY A 43 12.30 15.64 1.55
N LYS A 44 11.96 16.73 0.86
CA LYS A 44 10.62 16.97 0.30
C LYS A 44 10.30 16.05 -0.87
N ALA A 45 11.23 15.87 -1.82
CA ALA A 45 11.02 15.02 -2.98
C ALA A 45 10.76 13.56 -2.57
N ALA A 46 11.58 13.01 -1.67
CA ALA A 46 11.41 11.65 -1.16
C ALA A 46 10.08 11.49 -0.38
N TYR A 47 9.68 12.52 0.37
CA TYR A 47 8.42 12.53 1.12
C TYR A 47 7.19 12.49 0.19
N TYR A 48 7.16 13.30 -0.87
CA TYR A 48 6.09 13.25 -1.86
C TYR A 48 6.10 11.94 -2.65
N GLN A 49 7.27 11.44 -3.04
CA GLN A 49 7.40 10.14 -3.72
C GLN A 49 6.83 8.99 -2.89
N MET A 50 7.17 8.90 -1.60
CA MET A 50 6.60 7.86 -0.71
C MET A 50 5.09 8.00 -0.55
N THR A 51 4.57 9.23 -0.54
CA THR A 51 3.12 9.48 -0.47
C THR A 51 2.41 8.97 -1.72
N ILE A 52 2.96 9.31 -2.90
CA ILE A 52 2.41 8.86 -4.19
C ILE A 52 2.46 7.33 -4.29
N LEU A 53 3.56 6.71 -3.84
CA LEU A 53 3.68 5.25 -3.81
C LEU A 53 2.63 4.62 -2.90
N ALA A 54 2.42 5.15 -1.69
CA ALA A 54 1.43 4.65 -0.75
C ALA A 54 -0.01 4.77 -1.29
N ILE A 55 -0.35 5.91 -1.91
CA ILE A 55 -1.64 6.10 -2.58
C ILE A 55 -1.79 5.10 -3.75
N GLY A 56 -0.74 4.93 -4.55
CA GLY A 56 -0.73 3.97 -5.66
C GLY A 56 -0.99 2.54 -5.20
N LEU A 57 -0.38 2.11 -4.09
CA LEU A 57 -0.64 0.80 -3.47
C LEU A 57 -2.10 0.65 -3.03
N VAL A 58 -2.68 1.66 -2.37
CA VAL A 58 -4.09 1.62 -1.97
C VAL A 58 -5.00 1.46 -3.20
N ILE A 59 -4.78 2.23 -4.27
CA ILE A 59 -5.56 2.15 -5.50
C ILE A 59 -5.40 0.78 -6.18
N ALA A 60 -4.17 0.27 -6.28
CA ALA A 60 -3.89 -1.02 -6.88
C ALA A 60 -4.58 -2.17 -6.13
N GLY A 61 -4.51 -2.17 -4.80
CA GLY A 61 -5.20 -3.14 -3.95
C GLY A 61 -6.72 -3.09 -4.14
N LEU A 62 -7.31 -1.89 -4.18
CA LEU A 62 -8.73 -1.68 -4.46
C LEU A 62 -9.14 -2.22 -5.83
N ILE A 63 -8.37 -1.94 -6.88
CA ILE A 63 -8.66 -2.42 -8.24
C ILE A 63 -8.62 -3.95 -8.28
N MET A 64 -7.64 -4.59 -7.63
CA MET A 64 -7.56 -6.04 -7.56
C MET A 64 -8.77 -6.65 -6.84
N ILE A 65 -9.24 -6.04 -5.76
CA ILE A 65 -10.44 -6.50 -5.03
C ILE A 65 -11.71 -6.30 -5.86
N LEU A 66 -11.83 -5.20 -6.61
CA LEU A 66 -13.03 -4.88 -7.38
C LEU A 66 -13.15 -5.64 -8.71
N LYS A 67 -12.03 -6.09 -9.28
CA LYS A 67 -11.98 -6.82 -10.56
C LYS A 67 -12.07 -8.33 -10.41
N ASN A 68 -12.06 -8.82 -9.18
CA ASN A 68 -12.06 -10.22 -8.82
C ASN A 68 -13.43 -10.56 -8.26
#